data_AF-A0A1R1YXY3-F1
#
_entry.id   AF-A0A1R1YXY3-F1
#
_cell.length_a   1.000
_cell.length_b   1.000
_cell.length_c   1.000
_cell.angle_alpha   90.00
_cell.angle_beta   90.00
_cell.angle_gamma   90.00
#
_symmetry.space_group_name_H-M   'P 1'
#
loop_
_entity.id
_entity.type
_entity.pdbx_description
1 polymer ?
#
loop_
_entity_poly.entity_id
_entity_poly.type
_entity_poly.pdbx_seq_one_letter_code
_entity_poly.pdbx_strand_id
1 'polypeptide(L)'
;MSEIQKGDSEIIRRRAALERAIAGGRSVGWLHRLWSRFVKTRDGDRCLNCGQKDGIQAHHVMRRTLVPFAGLELGNGISLCRPCHKLVHAMFNGRPNPALPMGAAQGDDQEEWSFLFGILMDDATKRGLVHDELYFLSDELLHFSVAYQGYEPLLEAVADGEFSRLRFMHEIWRAMPEHFYVDLASELGAELLAAGQ
;
A
#
# COMPACT_ATOMS: atom_id res chain seq x y z
N MET A 1 -3.83 15.90 -28.99
CA MET A 1 -3.90 15.17 -27.70
C MET A 1 -3.19 16.00 -26.65
N SER A 2 -3.84 16.27 -25.52
CA SER A 2 -3.26 17.02 -24.40
C SER A 2 -2.10 16.26 -23.75
N GLU A 3 -1.26 16.94 -22.96
CA GLU A 3 -0.18 16.28 -22.20
C GLU A 3 -0.72 15.21 -21.23
N ILE A 4 -1.89 15.46 -20.63
CA ILE A 4 -2.61 14.50 -19.77
C ILE A 4 -2.94 13.22 -20.54
N GLN A 5 -3.53 13.34 -21.74
CA GLN A 5 -3.87 12.18 -22.59
C GLN A 5 -2.63 11.39 -23.06
N LYS A 6 -1.48 12.05 -23.24
CA LYS A 6 -0.22 11.36 -23.56
C LYS A 6 0.35 10.61 -22.35
N GLY A 7 0.24 11.20 -21.16
CA GLY A 7 0.65 10.58 -19.89
C GLY A 7 -0.13 9.30 -19.63
N ASP A 8 -1.45 9.33 -19.76
CA ASP A 8 -2.31 8.16 -19.52
C ASP A 8 -1.98 7.03 -20.51
N SER A 9 -1.77 7.38 -21.78
CA SER A 9 -1.35 6.43 -22.83
C SER A 9 -0.02 5.72 -22.49
N GLU A 10 0.95 6.44 -21.93
CA GLU A 10 2.22 5.86 -21.51
C GLU A 10 2.04 4.89 -20.34
N ILE A 11 1.27 5.28 -19.31
CA ILE A 11 1.01 4.47 -18.12
C ILE A 11 0.36 3.13 -18.52
N ILE A 12 -0.68 3.19 -19.35
CA ILE A 12 -1.38 2.00 -19.86
C ILE A 12 -0.43 1.09 -20.66
N ARG A 13 0.45 1.67 -21.48
CA ARG A 13 1.44 0.89 -22.23
C ARG A 13 2.43 0.17 -21.30
N ARG A 14 2.87 0.82 -20.22
CA ARG A 14 3.78 0.21 -19.23
C ARG A 14 3.11 -0.90 -18.45
N ARG A 15 1.85 -0.72 -18.05
CA ARG A 15 1.04 -1.75 -17.42
C ARG A 15 0.92 -2.98 -18.31
N ALA A 16 0.47 -2.79 -19.55
CA ALA A 16 0.29 -3.89 -20.50
C ALA A 16 1.61 -4.63 -20.80
N ALA A 17 2.75 -3.93 -20.77
CA ALA A 17 4.06 -4.56 -20.92
C ALA A 17 4.44 -5.46 -19.73
N LEU A 18 4.10 -5.05 -18.50
CA LEU A 18 4.27 -5.88 -17.31
C LEU A 18 3.37 -7.12 -17.38
N GLU A 19 2.09 -6.95 -17.68
CA GLU A 19 1.11 -8.04 -17.77
C GLU A 19 1.51 -9.09 -18.80
N ARG A 20 1.90 -8.67 -20.02
CA ARG A 20 2.37 -9.59 -21.07
C ARG A 20 3.57 -10.42 -20.63
N ALA A 21 4.43 -9.86 -19.78
CA ALA A 21 5.61 -10.55 -19.33
C ALA A 21 5.39 -11.48 -18.15
N ILE A 22 4.43 -11.14 -17.28
CA ILE A 22 3.91 -12.07 -16.28
C ILE A 22 3.34 -13.28 -17.01
N ALA A 23 2.44 -13.05 -17.98
CA ALA A 23 1.86 -14.12 -18.80
C ALA A 23 2.91 -14.93 -19.58
N GLY A 24 3.97 -14.26 -20.06
CA GLY A 24 5.09 -14.89 -20.75
C GLY A 24 6.12 -15.57 -19.86
N GLY A 25 5.89 -15.68 -18.53
CA GLY A 25 6.78 -16.40 -17.62
C GLY A 25 8.19 -15.82 -17.51
N ARG A 26 8.34 -14.49 -17.61
CA ARG A 26 9.66 -13.84 -17.52
C ARG A 26 10.25 -13.95 -16.11
N SER A 27 11.56 -13.86 -16.01
CA SER A 27 12.25 -13.95 -14.73
C SER A 27 11.82 -12.86 -13.75
N VAL A 28 11.84 -13.18 -12.46
CA VAL A 28 11.45 -12.26 -11.37
C VAL A 28 12.19 -10.92 -11.47
N GLY A 29 13.51 -10.93 -11.74
CA GLY A 29 14.28 -9.70 -11.90
C GLY A 29 13.83 -8.83 -13.08
N TRP A 30 13.39 -9.46 -14.18
CA TRP A 30 12.84 -8.75 -15.32
C TRP A 30 11.48 -8.13 -14.97
N LEU A 31 10.62 -8.89 -14.28
CA LEU A 31 9.30 -8.42 -13.83
C LEU A 31 9.42 -7.21 -12.90
N HIS A 32 10.33 -7.26 -11.92
CA HIS A 32 10.59 -6.11 -11.04
C HIS A 32 11.07 -4.87 -11.78
N ARG A 33 11.88 -5.04 -12.82
CA ARG A 33 12.33 -3.91 -13.65
C ARG A 33 11.16 -3.25 -14.38
N LEU A 34 10.21 -4.03 -14.88
CA LEU A 34 9.02 -3.47 -15.53
C LEU A 34 8.05 -2.88 -14.54
N TRP A 35 7.81 -3.54 -13.40
CA TRP A 35 7.01 -3.00 -12.32
C TRP A 35 7.56 -1.67 -11.82
N SER A 36 8.87 -1.58 -11.57
CA SER A 36 9.52 -0.33 -11.15
C SER A 36 9.38 0.77 -12.20
N ARG A 37 9.43 0.42 -13.49
CA ARG A 37 9.18 1.39 -14.57
C ARG A 37 7.73 1.86 -14.58
N PHE A 38 6.78 0.95 -14.45
CA PHE A 38 5.36 1.27 -14.37
C PHE A 38 5.09 2.23 -13.21
N VAL A 39 5.53 1.89 -11.99
CA VAL A 39 5.32 2.71 -10.78
C VAL A 39 5.84 4.13 -10.99
N LYS A 40 7.08 4.28 -11.48
CA LYS A 40 7.67 5.59 -11.74
C LYS A 40 6.93 6.39 -12.80
N THR A 41 6.55 5.75 -13.90
CA THR A 41 5.76 6.39 -14.95
C THR A 41 4.38 6.82 -14.43
N ARG A 42 3.67 5.95 -13.70
CA ARG A 42 2.38 6.26 -13.08
C ARG A 42 2.49 7.48 -12.19
N ASP A 43 3.54 7.55 -11.38
CA ASP A 43 3.78 8.62 -10.43
C ASP A 43 4.38 9.89 -11.08
N GLY A 44 4.48 9.95 -12.42
CA GLY A 44 4.95 11.12 -13.15
C GLY A 44 6.46 11.36 -13.02
N ASP A 45 7.24 10.29 -12.86
CA ASP A 45 8.70 10.27 -12.70
C ASP A 45 9.17 11.27 -11.61
N ARG A 46 8.44 11.31 -10.50
CA ARG A 46 8.73 12.16 -9.34
C ARG A 46 8.50 11.42 -8.03
N CYS A 47 9.12 11.94 -6.98
CA CYS A 47 8.84 11.51 -5.61
C CYS A 47 7.43 11.95 -5.23
N LEU A 48 6.56 11.04 -4.83
CA LEU A 48 5.21 11.45 -4.39
C LEU A 48 5.21 12.13 -3.02
N ASN A 49 6.24 11.90 -2.19
CA ASN A 49 6.37 12.58 -0.90
C ASN A 49 6.82 14.04 -1.02
N CYS A 50 7.79 14.35 -1.88
CA CYS A 50 8.40 15.69 -1.93
C CYS A 50 8.41 16.36 -3.31
N GLY A 51 7.96 15.68 -4.37
CA GLY A 51 7.89 16.22 -5.73
C GLY A 51 9.21 16.27 -6.51
N GLN A 52 10.37 15.99 -5.89
CA GLN A 52 11.66 15.95 -6.59
C GLN A 52 11.66 14.91 -7.73
N LYS A 53 12.43 15.18 -8.79
CA LYS A 53 12.55 14.31 -9.99
C LYS A 53 13.89 13.58 -10.11
N ASP A 54 14.86 13.89 -9.24
CA ASP A 54 16.17 13.25 -9.24
C ASP A 54 16.22 12.03 -8.32
N GLY A 55 16.84 10.96 -8.82
CA GLY A 55 17.11 9.75 -8.05
C GLY A 55 15.85 8.96 -7.69
N ILE A 56 14.85 8.93 -8.56
CA ILE A 56 13.56 8.26 -8.31
C ILE A 56 13.69 6.75 -8.37
N GLN A 57 13.17 6.12 -7.32
CA GLN A 57 13.15 4.68 -7.11
C GLN A 57 11.72 4.23 -6.81
N ALA A 58 11.34 3.06 -7.32
CA ALA A 58 10.13 2.42 -6.87
C ALA A 58 10.40 1.75 -5.52
N HIS A 59 9.51 1.98 -4.58
CA HIS A 59 9.50 1.43 -3.24
C HIS A 59 8.23 0.59 -3.06
N HIS A 60 8.33 -0.52 -2.34
CA HIS A 60 7.19 -1.35 -1.99
C HIS A 60 6.52 -0.78 -0.74
N VAL A 61 5.24 -0.43 -0.81
CA VAL A 61 4.52 0.09 0.37
C VAL A 61 4.52 -0.95 1.48
N MET A 62 4.03 -2.15 1.17
CA MET A 62 4.14 -3.33 2.03
C MET A 62 5.28 -4.22 1.55
N ARG A 63 6.14 -4.63 2.48
CA ARG A 63 7.38 -5.34 2.17
C ARG A 63 7.11 -6.69 1.54
N ARG A 64 7.89 -7.02 0.50
CA ARG A 64 7.81 -8.31 -0.20
C ARG A 64 8.10 -9.53 0.69
N THR A 65 8.83 -9.35 1.78
CA THR A 65 9.09 -10.43 2.75
C THR A 65 7.85 -10.78 3.56
N LEU A 66 6.94 -9.81 3.75
CA LEU A 66 5.68 -10.01 4.47
C LEU A 66 4.58 -10.50 3.52
N VAL A 67 4.42 -9.81 2.38
CA VAL A 67 3.39 -10.12 1.37
C VAL A 67 4.01 -10.45 0.01
N PRO A 68 4.68 -11.62 -0.13
CA PRO A 68 5.39 -11.98 -1.36
C PRO A 68 4.48 -12.06 -2.59
N PHE A 69 3.22 -12.47 -2.40
CA PHE A 69 2.20 -12.53 -3.44
C PHE A 69 1.88 -11.15 -4.02
N ALA A 70 1.95 -10.09 -3.21
CA ALA A 70 1.66 -8.71 -3.61
C ALA A 70 2.89 -7.96 -4.20
N GLY A 71 4.02 -8.63 -4.41
CA GLY A 71 5.29 -7.96 -4.75
C GLY A 71 5.35 -7.28 -6.12
N LEU A 72 4.39 -7.57 -7.01
CA LEU A 72 4.21 -6.93 -8.33
C LEU A 72 2.86 -6.22 -8.46
N GLU A 73 2.06 -6.15 -7.40
CA GLU A 73 0.79 -5.42 -7.41
C GLU A 73 1.06 -3.93 -7.61
N LEU A 74 0.19 -3.29 -8.39
CA LEU A 74 0.41 -1.91 -8.85
C LEU A 74 0.22 -0.93 -7.69
N GLY A 75 -0.77 -1.17 -6.83
CA GLY A 75 -1.02 -0.38 -5.62
C GLY A 75 0.03 -0.59 -4.53
N ASN A 76 0.78 -1.69 -4.56
CA ASN A 76 1.87 -1.95 -3.61
C ASN A 76 3.20 -1.28 -4.00
N GLY A 77 3.17 -0.28 -4.87
CA GLY A 77 4.35 0.45 -5.34
C GLY A 77 4.16 1.95 -5.23
N ILE A 78 5.21 2.66 -4.82
CA ILE A 78 5.27 4.13 -4.77
C ILE A 78 6.63 4.64 -5.24
N SER A 79 6.67 5.78 -5.91
CA SER A 79 7.89 6.46 -6.32
C SER A 79 8.41 7.40 -5.25
N LEU A 80 9.64 7.16 -4.81
CA LEU A 80 10.34 7.98 -3.83
C LEU A 80 11.72 8.38 -4.37
N CYS A 81 12.17 9.61 -4.06
CA CYS A 81 13.58 9.98 -4.27
C CYS A 81 14.47 9.30 -3.22
N ARG A 82 15.77 9.19 -3.49
CA ARG A 82 16.72 8.52 -2.56
C ARG A 82 16.62 9.01 -1.10
N PRO A 83 16.51 10.32 -0.80
CA PRO A 83 16.32 10.78 0.58
C PRO A 83 15.04 10.25 1.22
N CYS A 84 13.89 10.41 0.57
CA CYS A 84 12.61 9.93 1.10
C CYS A 84 12.59 8.40 1.22
N HIS A 85 13.16 7.70 0.25
CA HIS A 85 13.27 6.24 0.28
C HIS A 85 14.12 5.75 1.47
N LYS A 86 15.22 6.46 1.77
CA LYS A 86 16.05 6.16 2.94
C LYS A 86 15.34 6.47 4.26
N LEU A 87 14.54 7.55 4.30
CA LEU A 87 13.80 7.95 5.50
C LEU A 87 12.76 6.89 5.91
N VAL A 88 12.02 6.36 4.94
CA VAL A 88 11.10 5.24 5.14
C VAL A 88 11.86 4.04 5.73
N HIS A 89 13.04 3.74 5.19
CA HIS A 89 13.89 2.69 5.73
C HIS A 89 14.76 3.07 6.95
N ALA A 90 14.60 4.27 7.53
CA ALA A 90 15.53 4.76 8.56
C ALA A 90 15.40 3.98 9.87
N MET A 91 14.17 3.59 10.23
CA MET A 91 13.90 2.81 11.44
C MET A 91 14.31 1.34 11.26
N PHE A 92 14.06 0.77 10.07
CA PHE A 92 14.39 -0.64 9.83
C PHE A 92 14.69 -0.98 8.36
N ASN A 93 15.88 -1.55 8.15
CA ASN A 93 16.39 -2.01 6.86
C ASN A 93 16.65 -3.53 6.81
N GLY A 94 16.24 -4.26 7.86
CA GLY A 94 16.50 -5.69 8.01
C GLY A 94 15.44 -6.60 7.37
N ARG A 95 15.56 -7.90 7.64
CA ARG A 95 14.47 -8.86 7.42
C ARG A 95 13.69 -8.99 8.73
N PRO A 96 12.35 -8.85 8.73
CA PRO A 96 11.55 -9.07 9.94
C PRO A 96 11.77 -10.48 10.47
N ASN A 97 11.73 -10.66 11.79
CA ASN A 97 11.67 -11.98 12.41
C ASN A 97 10.20 -12.44 12.42
N PRO A 98 9.82 -13.48 11.66
CA PRO A 98 8.42 -13.93 11.59
C PRO A 98 7.90 -14.52 12.90
N ALA A 99 8.78 -14.82 13.86
CA ALA A 99 8.37 -15.29 15.19
C ALA A 99 7.92 -14.16 16.14
N LEU A 100 8.09 -12.89 15.75
CA LEU A 100 7.69 -11.75 16.55
C LEU A 100 6.38 -11.13 16.01
N PRO A 101 5.53 -10.56 16.87
CA PRO A 101 4.36 -9.80 16.41
C PRO A 101 4.77 -8.68 15.44
N MET A 102 3.89 -8.32 14.49
CA MET A 102 4.12 -7.15 13.63
C MET A 102 4.32 -5.90 14.51
N GLY A 103 5.26 -5.03 14.12
CA GLY A 103 5.69 -3.90 14.94
C GLY A 103 6.69 -4.23 16.07
N ALA A 104 6.71 -5.45 16.62
CA ALA A 104 7.60 -5.81 17.74
C ALA A 104 9.10 -5.87 17.37
N ALA A 105 9.41 -6.04 16.09
CA ALA A 105 10.78 -6.10 15.55
C ALA A 105 11.15 -4.90 14.67
N GLN A 106 10.33 -3.83 14.64
CA GLN A 106 10.46 -2.66 13.75
C GLN A 106 10.38 -3.00 12.25
N GLY A 107 10.01 -4.23 11.90
CA GLY A 107 10.09 -4.74 10.52
C GLY A 107 9.08 -4.14 9.56
N ASP A 108 7.90 -3.85 10.08
CA ASP A 108 6.68 -3.55 9.36
C ASP A 108 5.95 -2.51 10.20
N ASP A 109 5.98 -1.26 9.74
CA ASP A 109 5.46 -0.09 10.44
C ASP A 109 4.09 0.27 9.85
N GLN A 110 3.06 0.10 10.67
CA GLN A 110 1.69 0.41 10.28
C GLN A 110 1.51 1.89 9.92
N GLU A 111 2.19 2.81 10.60
CA GLU A 111 2.11 4.24 10.31
C GLU A 111 2.73 4.55 8.95
N GLU A 112 3.83 3.88 8.60
CA GLU A 112 4.47 3.96 7.29
C GLU A 112 3.50 3.53 6.18
N TRP A 113 2.83 2.39 6.32
CA TRP A 113 1.88 1.91 5.30
C TRP A 113 0.71 2.87 5.13
N SER A 114 0.10 3.28 6.24
CA SER A 114 -0.98 4.27 6.24
C SER A 114 -0.58 5.55 5.52
N PHE A 115 0.59 6.09 5.83
CA PHE A 115 1.13 7.30 5.23
C PHE A 115 1.36 7.15 3.72
N LEU A 116 2.02 6.08 3.29
CA LEU A 116 2.35 5.86 1.88
C LEU A 116 1.09 5.57 1.04
N PHE A 117 0.13 4.79 1.56
CA PHE A 117 -1.17 4.60 0.90
C PHE A 117 -1.96 5.91 0.82
N GLY A 118 -1.89 6.75 1.86
CA GLY A 118 -2.48 8.08 1.87
C GLY A 118 -1.90 8.98 0.77
N ILE A 119 -0.56 9.01 0.61
CA ILE A 119 0.10 9.76 -0.47
C ILE A 119 -0.37 9.27 -1.86
N LEU A 120 -0.44 7.94 -2.06
CA LEU A 120 -0.90 7.37 -3.33
C LEU A 120 -2.34 7.78 -3.65
N MET A 121 -3.23 7.67 -2.67
CA MET A 121 -4.64 8.04 -2.79
C MET A 121 -4.81 9.52 -3.14
N ASP A 122 -4.08 10.38 -2.44
CA ASP A 122 -4.06 11.82 -2.67
C ASP A 122 -3.59 12.17 -4.08
N ASP A 123 -2.48 11.58 -4.54
CA ASP A 123 -1.94 11.83 -5.88
C ASP A 123 -2.91 11.37 -6.97
N ALA A 124 -3.46 10.16 -6.81
CA ALA A 124 -4.40 9.57 -7.75
C ALA A 124 -5.65 10.45 -7.89
N THR A 125 -6.21 10.90 -6.76
CA THR A 125 -7.37 11.80 -6.71
C THR A 125 -7.06 13.14 -7.37
N LYS A 126 -5.93 13.77 -7.02
CA LYS A 126 -5.50 15.08 -7.58
C LYS A 126 -5.31 15.03 -9.09
N ARG A 127 -4.92 13.88 -9.64
CA ARG A 127 -4.65 13.69 -11.07
C ARG A 127 -5.79 13.04 -11.84
N GLY A 128 -6.88 12.68 -11.16
CA GLY A 128 -8.01 11.99 -11.78
C GLY A 128 -7.63 10.61 -12.35
N LEU A 129 -6.67 9.92 -11.74
CA LEU A 129 -6.26 8.59 -12.17
C LEU A 129 -7.26 7.53 -11.68
N VAL A 130 -7.50 6.50 -12.49
CA VAL A 130 -8.40 5.41 -12.13
C VAL A 130 -7.74 4.51 -11.08
N HIS A 131 -8.29 4.49 -9.86
CA HIS A 131 -7.70 3.80 -8.71
C HIS A 131 -7.55 2.30 -8.97
N ASP A 132 -8.66 1.59 -9.22
CA ASP A 132 -8.62 0.12 -9.27
C ASP A 132 -7.84 -0.43 -10.47
N GLU A 133 -7.66 0.38 -11.53
CA GLU A 133 -6.92 0.00 -12.71
C GLU A 133 -5.40 0.23 -12.56
N LEU A 134 -4.99 1.39 -12.02
CA LEU A 134 -3.58 1.80 -11.95
C LEU A 134 -2.94 1.57 -10.58
N TYR A 135 -3.75 1.21 -9.59
CA TYR A 135 -3.36 0.92 -8.21
C TYR A 135 -3.97 -0.42 -7.78
N PHE A 136 -4.12 -1.36 -8.72
CA PHE A 136 -4.61 -2.71 -8.44
C PHE A 136 -3.94 -3.32 -7.21
N LEU A 137 -4.78 -3.82 -6.30
CA LEU A 137 -4.46 -4.56 -5.09
C LEU A 137 -5.32 -5.83 -5.09
N SER A 138 -4.81 -7.01 -4.77
CA SER A 138 -5.59 -8.25 -4.84
C SER A 138 -6.54 -8.43 -3.67
N ASP A 139 -7.55 -9.31 -3.80
CA ASP A 139 -8.44 -9.65 -2.67
C ASP A 139 -7.66 -10.34 -1.56
N GLU A 140 -6.64 -11.11 -1.92
CA GLU A 140 -5.72 -11.73 -0.97
C GLU A 140 -5.06 -10.68 -0.06
N LEU A 141 -4.65 -9.53 -0.62
CA LEU A 141 -4.06 -8.46 0.17
C LEU A 141 -5.07 -7.72 1.06
N LEU A 142 -6.31 -7.56 0.60
CA LEU A 142 -7.36 -6.94 1.43
C LEU A 142 -7.71 -7.86 2.61
N HIS A 143 -7.95 -9.14 2.35
CA HIS A 143 -8.21 -10.13 3.40
C HIS A 143 -7.03 -10.28 4.36
N PHE A 144 -5.79 -10.22 3.87
CA PHE A 144 -4.61 -10.17 4.74
C PHE A 144 -4.68 -8.99 5.72
N SER A 145 -5.10 -7.82 5.24
CA SER A 145 -5.21 -6.61 6.06
C SER A 145 -6.34 -6.73 7.09
N VAL A 146 -7.49 -7.28 6.69
CA VAL A 146 -8.62 -7.54 7.60
C VAL A 146 -8.24 -8.58 8.66
N ALA A 147 -7.59 -9.68 8.27
CA ALA A 147 -7.14 -10.69 9.22
C ALA A 147 -6.19 -10.12 10.29
N TYR A 148 -5.53 -8.99 10.01
CA TYR A 148 -4.65 -8.31 10.95
C TYR A 148 -5.35 -7.22 11.78
N GLN A 149 -6.29 -6.48 11.18
CA GLN A 149 -6.90 -5.29 11.79
C GLN A 149 -8.35 -5.49 12.27
N GLY A 150 -9.07 -6.51 11.78
CA GLY A 150 -10.44 -6.87 12.16
C GLY A 150 -11.57 -6.18 11.38
N TYR A 151 -11.31 -5.06 10.70
CA TYR A 151 -12.35 -4.20 10.10
C TYR A 151 -13.07 -4.78 8.85
N GLU A 152 -13.83 -5.87 9.00
CA GLU A 152 -14.72 -6.45 7.98
C GLU A 152 -15.63 -5.42 7.28
N PRO A 153 -16.26 -4.45 7.97
CA PRO A 153 -17.12 -3.46 7.31
C PRO A 153 -16.41 -2.61 6.25
N LEU A 154 -15.09 -2.40 6.37
CA LEU A 154 -14.32 -1.71 5.34
C LEU A 154 -14.21 -2.55 4.06
N LEU A 155 -14.11 -3.87 4.20
CA LEU A 155 -14.05 -4.79 3.06
C LEU A 155 -15.41 -4.86 2.35
N GLU A 156 -16.52 -4.85 3.10
CA GLU A 156 -17.87 -4.75 2.56
C GLU A 156 -18.06 -3.46 1.74
N ALA A 157 -17.60 -2.31 2.26
CA ALA A 157 -17.64 -1.04 1.54
C ALA A 157 -16.85 -1.04 0.21
N VAL A 158 -15.79 -1.87 0.09
CA VAL A 158 -15.09 -2.10 -1.18
C VAL A 158 -15.95 -2.92 -2.14
N ALA A 159 -16.60 -3.98 -1.63
CA ALA A 159 -17.48 -4.84 -2.44
C ALA A 159 -18.68 -4.07 -3.00
N ASP A 160 -19.22 -3.12 -2.22
CA ASP A 160 -20.34 -2.26 -2.61
C ASP A 160 -19.91 -1.08 -3.52
N GLY A 161 -18.60 -0.93 -3.77
CA GLY A 161 -18.05 0.12 -4.62
C GLY A 161 -18.02 1.51 -3.98
N GLU A 162 -18.27 1.61 -2.66
CA GLU A 162 -18.16 2.86 -1.90
C GLU A 162 -16.70 3.26 -1.72
N PHE A 163 -15.81 2.27 -1.57
CA PHE A 163 -14.39 2.45 -1.36
C PHE A 163 -13.59 1.86 -2.52
N SER A 164 -12.70 2.67 -3.10
CA SER A 164 -11.60 2.09 -3.89
C SER A 164 -10.69 1.26 -2.99
N ARG A 165 -10.04 0.27 -3.57
CA ARG A 165 -9.13 -0.64 -2.83
C ARG A 165 -7.95 0.11 -2.21
N LEU A 166 -7.49 1.16 -2.89
CA LEU A 166 -6.44 2.05 -2.39
C LEU A 166 -6.89 2.83 -1.14
N ARG A 167 -8.14 3.33 -1.14
CA ARG A 167 -8.73 3.99 0.02
C ARG A 167 -8.87 3.02 1.19
N PHE A 168 -9.36 1.81 0.93
CA PHE A 168 -9.42 0.76 1.95
C PHE A 168 -8.07 0.56 2.64
N MET A 169 -6.97 0.44 1.88
CA MET A 169 -5.64 0.23 2.46
C MET A 169 -5.20 1.41 3.33
N HIS A 170 -5.51 2.65 2.95
CA HIS A 170 -5.22 3.81 3.80
C HIS A 170 -6.04 3.78 5.10
N GLU A 171 -7.34 3.48 5.01
CA GLU A 171 -8.26 3.52 6.16
C GLU A 171 -8.03 2.37 7.15
N ILE A 172 -7.74 1.16 6.67
CA ILE A 172 -7.53 0.01 7.55
C ILE A 172 -6.22 0.10 8.33
N TRP A 173 -5.16 0.66 7.74
CA TRP A 173 -3.84 0.77 8.38
C TRP A 173 -3.67 2.07 9.18
N ARG A 174 -4.53 3.09 9.04
CA ARG A 174 -4.53 4.26 9.95
C ARG A 174 -5.29 4.01 11.26
N ALA A 175 -6.14 2.99 11.31
CA ALA A 175 -6.94 2.66 12.47
C ALA A 175 -6.16 1.75 13.44
N MET A 176 -6.40 1.87 14.75
CA MET A 176 -5.91 0.87 15.69
C MET A 176 -6.59 -0.47 15.42
N PRO A 177 -5.95 -1.63 15.67
CA PRO A 177 -6.63 -2.92 15.50
C PRO A 177 -7.95 -2.99 16.26
N GLU A 178 -9.01 -3.49 15.64
CA GLU A 178 -10.37 -3.47 16.17
C GLU A 178 -10.47 -4.16 17.54
N HIS A 179 -9.75 -5.28 17.72
CA HIS A 179 -9.73 -6.02 18.98
C HIS A 179 -9.27 -5.16 20.16
N PHE A 180 -8.39 -4.17 19.93
CA PHE A 180 -7.96 -3.25 20.99
C PHE A 180 -9.13 -2.44 21.56
N TYR A 181 -10.06 -2.02 20.72
CA TYR A 181 -11.26 -1.30 21.18
C TYR A 181 -12.24 -2.23 21.90
N VAL A 182 -12.37 -3.47 21.43
CA VAL A 182 -13.22 -4.49 22.06
C VAL A 182 -12.70 -4.85 23.46
N ASP A 183 -11.39 -5.05 23.58
CA ASP A 183 -10.73 -5.35 24.86
C ASP A 183 -10.86 -4.17 25.83
N LEU A 184 -10.55 -2.95 25.39
CA LEU A 184 -10.70 -1.74 26.21
C LEU A 184 -12.15 -1.53 26.67
N ALA A 185 -13.13 -1.70 25.77
CA ALA A 185 -14.54 -1.57 26.13
C ALA A 185 -14.97 -2.65 27.15
N SER A 186 -14.44 -3.86 27.02
CA SER A 186 -14.70 -4.96 27.96
C SER A 186 -14.09 -4.69 29.33
N GLU A 187 -12.85 -4.20 29.39
CA GLU A 187 -12.17 -3.80 30.62
C GLU A 187 -12.90 -2.66 31.32
N LEU A 188 -13.22 -1.58 30.61
CA LEU A 188 -13.99 -0.45 31.14
C LEU A 188 -15.39 -0.88 31.62
N GLY A 189 -16.04 -1.78 30.89
CA GLY A 189 -17.33 -2.35 31.29
C GLY A 189 -17.22 -3.14 32.60
N ALA A 190 -16.17 -3.95 32.75
CA ALA A 190 -15.90 -4.68 33.99
C ALA A 190 -15.60 -3.75 35.16
N GLU A 191 -14.80 -2.69 34.96
CA GLU A 191 -14.51 -1.69 35.99
C GLU A 191 -15.75 -0.91 36.43
N LEU A 192 -16.60 -0.49 35.49
CA LEU A 192 -17.85 0.21 35.81
C LEU A 192 -18.82 -0.67 36.60
N LEU A 193 -18.92 -1.96 36.27
CA LEU A 193 -19.73 -2.93 37.02
C LEU A 193 -19.16 -3.17 38.43
N ALA A 194 -17.83 -3.19 38.58
CA ALA A 194 -17.18 -3.36 39.88
C ALA A 194 -17.27 -2.11 40.77
N ALA A 195 -17.26 -0.90 40.19
CA ALA A 195 -17.38 0.37 40.91
C ALA A 195 -18.83 0.74 41.29
N GLY A 196 -19.82 0.07 40.69
CA GLY A 196 -21.25 0.21 41.00
C GLY A 196 -21.79 -0.72 42.09
N GLN A 197 -20.92 -1.53 42.71
CA GLN A 197 -21.21 -2.42 43.86
C GLN A 197 -20.65 -1.82 45.15
#